data_AF-W6M851-F1
#
_entry.id   AF-W6M851-F1
#
_cell.length_a   1.000
_cell.length_b   1.000
_cell.length_c   1.000
_cell.angle_alpha   90.00
_cell.angle_beta   90.00
_cell.angle_gamma   90.00
#
_symmetry.space_group_name_H-M   'P 1'
#
loop_
_entity.id
_entity.type
_entity.pdbx_description
1 polymer ?
#
loop_
_entity_poly.entity_id
_entity_poly.type
_entity_poly.pdbx_seq_one_letter_code
_entity_poly.pdbx_strand_id
1 'polypeptide(L)'
;MTEPSTCYRVGDEHPATVKQSPPTESRHIPIVWLVTHDLERRAAEGRVKYGTLLRGFNGHDALTDAYQEALDLVMYLRQLMYEQSALAAENTRLKAEIVQLKEMLEKRTVDDLK
;
A
#
# COMPACT_ATOMS: atom_id res chain seq x y z
N MET A 1 25.49 -7.23 2.59
CA MET A 1 24.36 -6.57 1.90
C MET A 1 23.68 -7.62 1.05
N THR A 2 22.66 -8.29 1.60
CA THR A 2 21.83 -9.23 0.84
C THR A 2 20.76 -8.43 0.13
N GLU A 3 20.82 -8.40 -1.20
CA GLU A 3 19.78 -7.78 -2.02
C GLU A 3 18.42 -8.42 -1.71
N PRO A 4 17.32 -7.64 -1.63
CA PRO A 4 16.00 -8.23 -1.52
C PRO A 4 15.72 -9.03 -2.79
N SER A 5 15.60 -10.36 -2.65
CA SER A 5 15.19 -11.29 -3.70
C SER A 5 13.81 -10.94 -4.25
N THR A 6 13.75 -9.98 -5.17
CA THR A 6 12.72 -9.91 -6.20
C THR A 6 13.36 -10.23 -7.53
N CYS A 7 13.85 -11.47 -7.64
CA CYS A 7 14.09 -12.12 -8.92
C CYS A 7 12.71 -12.35 -9.55
N TYR A 8 12.29 -11.45 -10.44
CA TYR A 8 11.30 -11.81 -11.45
C TYR A 8 11.87 -13.03 -12.17
N ARG A 9 11.22 -14.20 -12.05
CA ARG A 9 11.68 -15.38 -12.76
C ARG A 9 11.53 -15.08 -14.25
N VAL A 10 12.57 -15.40 -15.02
CA VAL A 10 12.49 -15.36 -16.48
C VAL A 10 11.32 -16.24 -16.91
N GLY A 11 10.21 -15.63 -17.32
CA GLY A 11 8.97 -16.32 -17.71
C GLY A 11 7.69 -15.84 -17.00
N ASP A 12 7.78 -15.10 -15.89
CA ASP A 12 6.59 -14.52 -15.25
C ASP A 12 6.14 -13.27 -16.06
N GLU A 13 4.92 -13.30 -16.60
CA GLU A 13 4.33 -12.13 -17.27
C GLU A 13 4.29 -10.94 -16.31
N HIS A 14 4.72 -9.76 -16.79
CA HIS A 14 4.70 -8.55 -15.96
C HIS A 14 3.25 -8.28 -15.53
N PRO A 15 2.95 -7.99 -14.25
CA PRO A 15 1.56 -7.81 -13.79
C PRO A 15 0.82 -6.68 -14.55
N ALA A 16 1.56 -5.77 -15.18
CA ALA A 16 1.01 -4.72 -16.04
C ALA A 16 0.60 -5.19 -17.46
N THR A 17 1.02 -6.37 -17.93
CA THR A 17 0.67 -6.91 -19.26
C THR A 17 -0.52 -7.88 -19.23
N VAL A 18 -0.99 -8.26 -18.04
CA VAL A 18 -2.14 -9.16 -17.88
C VAL A 18 -3.45 -8.37 -18.00
N LYS A 19 -4.33 -8.76 -18.92
CA LYS A 19 -5.66 -8.15 -19.08
C LYS A 19 -6.53 -8.46 -17.85
N GLN A 20 -6.94 -7.41 -17.13
CA GLN A 20 -7.79 -7.55 -15.95
C GLN A 20 -9.22 -7.97 -16.31
N SER A 21 -9.87 -8.73 -15.42
CA SER A 21 -11.29 -9.09 -15.52
C SER A 21 -12.20 -7.85 -15.38
N PRO A 22 -13.42 -7.87 -15.93
CA PRO A 22 -14.35 -6.76 -15.78
C PRO A 22 -14.67 -6.47 -14.30
N PRO A 23 -14.97 -5.21 -13.96
CA PRO A 23 -15.29 -4.83 -12.59
C PRO A 23 -16.56 -5.52 -12.09
N THR A 24 -16.59 -5.87 -10.81
CA THR A 24 -17.78 -6.37 -10.12
C THR A 24 -18.54 -5.20 -9.49
N GLU A 25 -19.87 -5.30 -9.43
CA GLU A 25 -20.69 -4.29 -8.75
C GLU A 25 -20.32 -4.18 -7.26
N SER A 26 -20.23 -2.95 -6.76
CA SER A 26 -19.83 -2.63 -5.39
C SER A 26 -20.87 -1.73 -4.74
N ARG A 27 -21.17 -1.99 -3.46
CA ARG A 27 -22.05 -1.13 -2.63
C ARG A 27 -21.29 0.01 -1.96
N HIS A 28 -19.98 0.08 -2.14
CA HIS A 28 -19.14 1.10 -1.52
C HIS A 28 -19.24 2.42 -2.28
N ILE A 29 -18.94 3.52 -1.58
CA ILE A 29 -18.93 4.86 -2.15
C ILE A 29 -17.97 4.89 -3.36
N PRO A 30 -18.40 5.42 -4.52
CA PRO A 30 -17.52 5.65 -5.66
C PRO A 30 -16.25 6.41 -5.27
N ILE A 31 -15.08 5.83 -5.57
CA ILE A 31 -13.77 6.39 -5.21
C ILE A 31 -13.59 7.82 -5.74
N VAL A 32 -14.18 8.13 -6.90
CA VAL A 32 -14.13 9.48 -7.48
C VAL A 32 -14.71 10.54 -6.54
N TRP A 33 -15.80 10.25 -5.81
CA TRP A 33 -16.40 11.22 -4.89
C TRP A 33 -15.53 11.46 -3.65
N LEU A 34 -14.86 10.41 -3.17
CA LEU A 34 -13.90 10.55 -2.07
C LEU A 34 -12.71 11.41 -2.48
N VAL A 35 -12.17 11.19 -3.68
CA VAL A 35 -11.08 12.00 -4.24
C VAL A 35 -11.51 13.45 -4.46
N THR A 36 -12.71 13.70 -4.99
CA THR A 36 -13.24 15.06 -5.14
C THR A 36 -13.31 15.77 -3.78
N HIS A 37 -13.81 15.10 -2.74
CA HIS A 37 -13.88 15.67 -1.40
C HIS A 37 -12.50 16.03 -0.83
N ASP A 38 -11.51 15.15 -1.01
CA ASP A 38 -10.13 15.42 -0.58
C ASP A 38 -9.51 16.60 -1.33
N LEU A 39 -9.79 16.75 -2.63
CA LEU A 39 -9.34 17.89 -3.44
C LEU A 39 -9.96 19.21 -2.97
N GLU A 40 -11.27 19.23 -2.68
CA GLU A 40 -11.95 20.41 -2.15
C GLU A 40 -11.38 20.84 -0.80
N ARG A 41 -11.16 19.88 0.11
CA ARG A 41 -10.55 20.15 1.42
C ARG A 41 -9.14 20.73 1.27
N ARG A 42 -8.30 20.12 0.44
CA ARG A 42 -6.95 20.64 0.16
C ARG A 42 -6.97 22.03 -0.46
N ALA A 43 -7.89 22.31 -1.38
CA ALA A 43 -8.03 23.62 -1.99
C ALA A 43 -8.40 24.69 -0.94
N ALA A 44 -9.30 24.36 -0.02
CA ALA A 44 -9.68 25.25 1.08
C ALA A 44 -8.50 25.52 2.04
N GLU A 45 -7.78 24.48 2.46
CA GLU A 45 -6.57 24.61 3.30
C GLU A 45 -5.49 25.47 2.62
N GLY A 46 -5.23 25.21 1.33
CA GLY A 46 -4.30 25.99 0.52
C GLY A 46 -4.71 27.46 0.45
N ARG A 47 -6.01 27.75 0.27
CA ARG A 47 -6.53 29.13 0.28
C ARG A 47 -6.32 29.82 1.62
N VAL A 48 -6.52 29.13 2.73
CA VAL A 48 -6.24 29.67 4.07
C VAL A 48 -4.74 29.97 4.24
N LYS A 49 -3.87 29.05 3.80
CA LYS A 49 -2.42 29.16 3.96
C LYS A 49 -1.79 30.25 3.07
N TYR A 50 -2.22 30.35 1.82
CA TYR A 50 -1.59 31.19 0.80
C TYR A 50 -2.45 32.40 0.37
N GLY A 51 -3.65 32.56 0.94
CA GLY A 51 -4.57 33.67 0.65
C GLY A 51 -5.33 33.56 -0.68
N THR A 52 -4.99 32.61 -1.54
CA THR A 52 -5.64 32.36 -2.84
C THR A 52 -5.68 30.88 -3.17
N LEU A 53 -6.59 30.49 -4.07
CA LEU A 53 -6.54 29.18 -4.71
C LEU A 53 -5.38 29.10 -5.70
N LEU A 54 -4.89 27.88 -5.94
CA LEU A 54 -3.94 27.61 -7.00
C LEU A 54 -4.55 28.00 -8.35
N ARG A 55 -3.81 28.78 -9.14
CA ARG A 55 -4.19 29.26 -10.47
C ARG A 55 -3.02 29.05 -11.43
N GLY A 56 -3.32 28.88 -12.71
CA GLY A 56 -2.29 28.93 -13.75
C GLY A 56 -1.62 30.30 -13.81
N PHE A 57 -0.41 30.36 -14.37
CA PHE A 57 0.38 31.58 -14.51
C PHE A 57 0.69 32.28 -13.17
N ASN A 58 0.90 31.49 -12.12
CA ASN A 58 1.24 31.95 -10.77
C ASN A 58 2.76 32.15 -10.54
N GLY A 59 3.58 32.02 -11.58
CA GLY A 59 5.04 32.15 -11.50
C GLY A 59 5.77 30.91 -10.97
N HIS A 60 5.05 29.83 -10.62
CA HIS A 60 5.65 28.55 -10.25
C HIS A 60 5.82 27.65 -11.48
N ASP A 61 6.86 26.82 -11.46
CA ASP A 61 7.04 25.75 -12.45
C ASP A 61 6.27 24.51 -12.03
N ALA A 62 4.99 24.48 -12.42
CA ALA A 62 4.08 23.38 -12.09
C ALA A 62 4.57 22.01 -12.61
N LEU A 63 5.41 21.96 -13.66
CA LEU A 63 5.94 20.70 -14.18
C LEU A 63 6.98 20.12 -13.22
N THR A 64 7.91 20.95 -12.77
CA THR A 64 8.92 20.53 -11.80
C THR A 64 8.29 20.16 -10.47
N ASP A 65 7.33 20.94 -9.98
CA ASP A 65 6.61 20.65 -8.73
C ASP A 65 5.90 19.29 -8.82
N ALA A 66 5.13 19.05 -9.90
CA ALA A 66 4.45 17.78 -10.12
C ALA A 66 5.41 16.59 -10.26
N TYR A 67 6.57 16.79 -10.88
CA TYR A 67 7.59 15.75 -10.97
C TYR A 67 8.16 15.37 -9.61
N GLN A 68 8.49 16.36 -8.77
CA GLN A 68 8.97 16.10 -7.41
C GLN A 68 7.90 15.43 -6.54
N GLU A 69 6.65 15.88 -6.62
CA GLU A 69 5.52 15.23 -5.91
C GLU A 69 5.31 13.77 -6.36
N ALA A 70 5.53 13.47 -7.65
CA ALA A 70 5.48 12.10 -8.15
C ALA A 70 6.63 11.24 -7.61
N LEU A 71 7.83 11.80 -7.43
CA LEU A 71 8.95 11.08 -6.78
C LEU A 71 8.62 10.76 -5.31
N ASP A 72 8.05 11.72 -4.58
CA ASP A 72 7.60 11.49 -3.20
C ASP A 72 6.55 10.37 -3.14
N LEU A 73 5.57 10.37 -4.06
CA LEU A 73 4.60 9.29 -4.17
C LEU A 73 5.28 7.93 -4.38
N VAL A 74 6.23 7.83 -5.31
CA VAL A 74 6.97 6.58 -5.58
C VAL A 74 7.75 6.10 -4.35
N MET A 75 8.33 7.02 -3.58
CA MET A 75 9.03 6.69 -2.33
C MET A 75 8.08 6.08 -1.30
N TYR A 76 6.91 6.68 -1.07
CA TYR A 76 5.93 6.12 -0.13
C TYR A 76 5.34 4.80 -0.60
N LEU A 77 5.08 4.64 -1.90
CA LEU A 77 4.64 3.35 -2.45
C LEU A 77 5.71 2.26 -2.23
N ARG A 78 6.99 2.58 -2.45
CA ARG A 78 8.10 1.65 -2.20
C ARG A 78 8.18 1.24 -0.74
N GLN A 79 8.03 2.19 0.18
CA GLN A 79 8.01 1.90 1.62
C GLN A 79 6.86 0.95 1.98
N LEU A 80 5.63 1.26 1.53
CA LEU A 80 4.46 0.41 1.80
C LEU A 80 4.61 -1.00 1.25
N MET A 81 5.19 -1.15 0.06
CA MET A 81 5.49 -2.48 -0.50
C MET A 81 6.49 -3.25 0.36
N TYR A 82 7.54 -2.58 0.84
CA TYR A 82 8.56 -3.17 1.70
C TYR A 82 7.97 -3.61 3.05
N GLU A 83 7.24 -2.70 3.72
CA GLU A 83 6.61 -2.96 5.02
C GLU A 83 5.55 -4.06 4.94
N GLN A 84 4.71 -4.07 3.89
CA GLN A 84 3.73 -5.14 3.68
C GLN A 84 4.41 -6.51 3.50
N SER A 85 5.49 -6.56 2.73
CA SER A 85 6.24 -7.80 2.51
C SER A 85 6.87 -8.30 3.82
N ALA A 86 7.45 -7.38 4.62
CA ALA A 86 8.02 -7.71 5.92
C ALA A 86 6.96 -8.22 6.91
N LEU A 87 5.82 -7.52 7.01
CA LEU A 87 4.69 -7.92 7.86
C LEU A 87 4.09 -9.26 7.45
N ALA A 88 3.99 -9.54 6.15
CA ALA A 88 3.49 -10.82 5.66
C ALA A 88 4.41 -11.99 6.06
N ALA A 89 5.73 -11.78 5.99
CA ALA A 89 6.72 -12.76 6.43
C ALA A 89 6.64 -13.00 7.94
N GLU A 90 6.55 -11.94 8.74
CA GLU A 90 6.40 -12.04 10.19
C GLU A 90 5.10 -12.74 10.60
N ASN A 91 3.97 -12.37 9.98
CA ASN A 91 2.70 -13.04 10.21
C ASN A 91 2.75 -14.53 9.87
N THR A 92 3.48 -14.92 8.83
CA THR A 92 3.66 -16.32 8.47
C THR A 92 4.46 -17.07 9.53
N ARG A 93 5.55 -16.47 10.03
CA ARG A 93 6.34 -17.01 11.13
C ARG A 93 5.51 -17.18 12.41
N LEU A 94 4.79 -16.14 12.83
CA LEU A 94 3.96 -16.17 14.03
C LEU A 94 2.85 -17.22 13.92
N LYS A 95 2.23 -17.36 12.75
CA LYS A 95 1.24 -18.42 12.51
C LYS A 95 1.84 -19.82 12.68
N ALA A 96 3.06 -20.06 12.19
CA ALA A 96 3.75 -21.34 12.37
C ALA A 96 4.05 -21.63 13.86
N GLU A 97 4.51 -20.62 14.61
CA GLU A 97 4.76 -20.74 16.04
C GLU A 97 3.47 -21.05 16.83
N ILE A 98 2.36 -20.39 16.49
CA ILE A 98 1.05 -20.67 17.08
C ILE A 98 0.64 -22.12 16.84
N VAL A 99 0.87 -22.67 15.64
CA VAL A 99 0.55 -24.08 15.33
C VAL A 99 1.39 -25.02 16.19
N GLN A 100 2.70 -24.78 16.31
CA GLN A 100 3.59 -25.58 17.14
C GLN A 100 3.17 -25.57 18.61
N LEU A 101 2.84 -24.40 19.16
CA LEU A 101 2.37 -24.28 20.54
C LEU A 101 1.05 -25.02 20.79
N LYS A 102 0.13 -25.01 19.82
CA LYS A 102 -1.11 -25.78 19.90
C LYS A 102 -0.84 -27.29 19.95
N GLU A 103 0.03 -27.79 19.09
CA GLU A 103 0.42 -29.21 19.08
C GLU A 103 1.10 -29.62 20.40
N MET A 104 1.94 -28.76 20.97
CA MET A 104 2.56 -29.00 22.28
C MET A 104 1.53 -29.03 23.42
N LEU A 105 0.57 -28.11 23.40
CA LEU A 105 -0.51 -28.07 24.39
C LEU A 105 -1.36 -29.33 24.33
N GLU A 106 -1.76 -29.77 23.14
CA GLU A 106 -2.54 -30.99 22.94
C GLU A 106 -1.80 -32.23 23.48
N LYS A 107 -0.51 -32.38 23.16
CA LYS A 107 0.30 -33.48 23.69
C LYS A 107 0.36 -33.48 25.21
N ARG A 108 0.56 -32.31 25.82
CA ARG A 108 0.59 -32.16 27.27
C ARG A 108 -0.75 -32.53 27.93
N THR A 109 -1.88 -32.10 27.35
CA THR A 109 -3.20 -32.46 27.88
C THR A 109 -3.47 -33.97 27.84
N VAL A 110 -2.92 -34.68 26.84
CA VAL A 110 -3.02 -36.14 26.75
C VAL A 110 -2.16 -36.84 27.80
N ASP A 111 -0.97 -36.31 28.07
CA ASP A 111 -0.07 -36.85 29.10
C ASP A 111 -0.59 -36.61 30.52
N ASP A 112 -1.26 -35.48 30.76
CA ASP A 112 -1.90 -35.16 32.05
C ASP A 112 -3.16 -36.02 32.36
N LEU A 113 -3.68 -36.78 31.38
CA LEU A 113 -4.85 -37.66 31.50
C LEU A 113 -4.51 -39.16 31.68
N LYS A 114 -3.22 -39.53 31.66
CA LYS A 114 -2.73 -40.91 31.84
C LYS A 114 -2.14 -41.11 33.24
#